data_AF-A0A645HX50-F1
#
_entry.id   AF-A0A645HX50-F1
#
_cell.length_a   1.000
_cell.length_b   1.000
_cell.length_c   1.000
_cell.angle_alpha   90.00
_cell.angle_beta   90.00
_cell.angle_gamma   90.00
#
_symmetry.space_group_name_H-M   'P 1'
#
loop_
_entity.id
_entity.type
_entity.pdbx_description
1 polymer ?
#
loop_
_entity_poly.entity_id
_entity_poly.type
_entity_poly.pdbx_seq_one_letter_code
_entity_poly.pdbx_strand_id
1 'polypeptide(L)'
;MESYTGPNGGFEIKSENLHYITMADIVRAIDGNDFFDGCALGLDQCDAKHPCPMHNSVEAIRNKMRVVLQNTTAYELAIGIKNKETLLKR
;
A
#
# COMPACT_ATOMS: atom_id res chain seq x y z
N MET A 1 6.60 -8.62 12.58
CA MET A 1 5.57 -8.10 13.49
C MET A 1 5.44 -9.08 14.63
N GLU A 2 5.46 -8.58 15.85
CA GLU A 2 5.29 -9.40 17.05
C GLU A 2 4.01 -8.94 17.76
N SER A 3 3.28 -9.89 18.33
CA SER A 3 2.03 -9.64 19.05
C SER A 3 2.19 -10.10 20.49
N TYR A 4 1.81 -9.23 21.41
CA TYR A 4 1.91 -9.46 22.85
C TYR A 4 0.52 -9.36 23.46
N THR A 5 0.14 -10.31 24.31
CA THR A 5 -1.14 -10.32 25.02
C THR A 5 -0.96 -9.94 26.49
N GLY A 6 -2.04 -9.53 27.17
CA GLY A 6 -2.04 -9.11 28.57
C GLY A 6 -2.14 -7.59 28.77
N PRO A 7 -2.07 -7.09 30.02
CA PRO A 7 -2.32 -5.67 30.35
C PRO A 7 -1.43 -4.66 29.62
N ASN A 8 -0.22 -5.08 29.23
CA ASN A 8 0.73 -4.28 28.44
C ASN A 8 0.95 -4.88 27.04
N GLY A 9 -0.05 -5.58 26.51
CA GLY A 9 -0.01 -6.17 25.18
C GLY A 9 -0.05 -5.13 24.06
N GLY A 10 0.03 -5.60 22.83
CA GLY A 10 0.04 -4.76 21.65
C GLY A 10 0.72 -5.44 20.47
N PHE A 11 0.96 -4.65 19.42
CA PHE A 11 1.69 -5.08 18.25
C PHE A 11 2.91 -4.20 18.05
N GLU A 12 4.03 -4.83 17.71
CA GLU A 12 5.28 -4.14 17.46
C GLU A 12 5.88 -4.56 16.12
N ILE A 13 6.52 -3.59 15.46
CA ILE A 13 7.41 -3.81 14.34
C ILE A 13 8.79 -3.31 14.75
N LYS A 14 9.78 -4.22 14.78
CA LYS A 14 11.17 -3.85 15.04
C LYS A 14 11.62 -2.79 14.03
N SER A 15 12.32 -1.76 14.49
CA SER A 15 12.70 -0.61 13.66
C SER A 15 13.51 -1.00 12.42
N GLU A 16 14.36 -2.03 12.53
CA GLU A 16 15.11 -2.60 11.40
C GLU A 16 14.21 -3.08 10.26
N ASN A 17 13.00 -3.57 10.55
CA ASN A 17 12.05 -4.05 9.55
C ASN A 17 11.33 -2.91 8.82
N LEU A 18 11.28 -1.71 9.39
CA LEU A 18 10.56 -0.58 8.79
C LEU A 18 11.17 -0.14 7.45
N HIS A 19 12.46 -0.40 7.23
CA HIS A 19 13.15 -0.11 5.98
C HIS A 19 12.81 -1.10 4.86
N TYR A 20 12.23 -2.25 5.17
CA TYR A 20 11.92 -3.30 4.20
C TYR A 20 10.42 -3.44 3.93
N ILE A 21 9.58 -2.95 4.84
CA ILE A 21 8.12 -2.95 4.66
C ILE A 21 7.73 -1.77 3.79
N THR A 22 7.23 -2.04 2.60
CA THR A 22 6.76 -1.03 1.65
C THR A 22 5.28 -0.70 1.88
N MET A 23 4.82 0.44 1.36
CA MET A 23 3.39 0.78 1.38
C MET A 23 2.58 -0.20 0.55
N ALA A 24 3.16 -0.76 -0.51
CA ALA A 24 2.52 -1.82 -1.27
C ALA A 24 2.28 -3.08 -0.43
N ASP A 25 3.19 -3.43 0.50
CA ASP A 25 2.99 -4.56 1.41
C ASP A 25 1.84 -4.31 2.38
N ILE A 26 1.72 -3.08 2.90
CA ILE A 26 0.61 -2.70 3.78
C ILE A 26 -0.72 -2.74 3.04
N VAL A 27 -0.79 -2.18 1.82
CA VAL A 27 -2.01 -2.24 1.00
C VAL A 27 -2.40 -3.69 0.71
N ARG A 28 -1.46 -4.56 0.31
CA ARG A 28 -1.78 -5.98 0.10
C ARG A 28 -2.27 -6.68 1.36
N ALA A 29 -1.75 -6.31 2.53
CA ALA A 29 -2.16 -6.91 3.80
C ALA A 29 -3.57 -6.48 4.25
N ILE A 30 -4.05 -5.31 3.84
CA ILE A 30 -5.35 -4.75 4.24
C ILE A 30 -6.40 -4.93 3.14
N ASP A 31 -6.10 -4.49 1.92
CA ASP A 31 -7.02 -4.44 0.79
C ASP A 31 -6.85 -5.62 -0.18
N GLY A 32 -5.82 -6.44 0.01
CA GLY A 32 -5.52 -7.57 -0.86
C GLY A 32 -4.88 -7.17 -2.20
N ASN A 33 -4.84 -8.13 -3.13
CA ASN A 33 -4.24 -7.93 -4.45
C ASN A 33 -5.18 -7.22 -5.43
N ASP A 34 -6.47 -7.13 -5.12
CA ASP A 34 -7.48 -6.53 -6.01
C ASP A 34 -7.21 -5.04 -6.28
N PHE A 35 -6.57 -4.34 -5.35
CA PHE A 35 -6.09 -2.98 -5.60
C PHE A 35 -5.11 -2.91 -6.79
N PHE A 36 -4.24 -3.91 -6.93
CA PHE A 36 -3.20 -3.96 -7.96
C PHE A 36 -3.65 -4.67 -9.23
N ASP A 37 -4.53 -5.66 -9.12
CA ASP A 37 -4.83 -6.58 -10.23
C ASP A 37 -6.32 -6.62 -10.58
N GLY A 38 -7.20 -6.10 -9.72
CA GLY A 38 -8.65 -6.13 -9.91
C GLY A 38 -9.15 -5.17 -10.99
N CYS A 39 -10.41 -5.35 -11.41
CA CYS A 39 -11.08 -4.42 -12.32
C CYS A 39 -11.54 -3.17 -11.56
N ALA A 40 -11.27 -1.98 -12.09
CA ALA A 40 -11.68 -0.72 -11.49
C ALA A 40 -13.21 -0.55 -11.36
N LEU A 41 -13.96 -1.29 -12.19
CA LEU A 41 -15.42 -1.32 -12.18
C LEU A 41 -15.99 -2.43 -11.28
N GLY A 42 -15.14 -3.21 -10.61
CA GLY A 42 -15.58 -4.34 -9.77
C GLY A 42 -16.10 -5.54 -10.56
N LEU A 43 -15.73 -5.68 -11.84
CA LEU A 43 -16.01 -6.89 -12.63
C LEU A 43 -15.08 -8.03 -12.25
N ASP A 44 -15.54 -9.28 -12.40
CA ASP A 44 -14.84 -10.49 -11.97
C ASP A 44 -13.36 -10.52 -12.38
N GLN A 45 -13.04 -10.40 -13.68
CA GLN A 45 -11.68 -10.15 -14.18
C GLN A 45 -11.70 -9.39 -15.50
N CYS A 46 -10.83 -8.39 -15.65
CA CYS A 46 -10.52 -7.76 -16.94
C CYS A 46 -9.00 -7.69 -17.12
N ASP A 47 -8.54 -7.90 -18.35
CA ASP A 47 -7.12 -7.85 -18.71
C ASP A 47 -6.92 -7.28 -20.11
N ALA A 48 -5.69 -7.24 -20.60
CA ALA A 48 -5.39 -6.73 -21.94
C ALA A 48 -6.04 -7.56 -23.08
N LYS A 49 -6.45 -8.81 -22.82
CA LYS A 49 -7.15 -9.68 -23.78
C LYS A 49 -8.67 -9.44 -23.75
N HIS A 50 -9.21 -9.10 -22.59
CA HIS A 50 -10.62 -8.81 -22.35
C HIS A 50 -10.75 -7.47 -21.58
N PRO A 51 -10.47 -6.34 -22.24
CA PRO A 51 -10.44 -5.05 -21.56
C PRO A 51 -11.85 -4.60 -21.21
N CYS A 52 -12.05 -4.12 -19.98
CA CYS A 52 -13.24 -3.38 -19.63
C CYS A 52 -13.20 -1.96 -20.26
N PRO A 53 -14.34 -1.23 -20.32
CA PRO A 53 -14.37 0.11 -20.91
C PRO A 53 -13.39 1.11 -20.31
N MET A 54 -12.93 0.88 -19.07
CA MET A 54 -11.96 1.73 -18.37
C MET A 54 -10.53 1.19 -18.36
N HIS A 55 -10.27 0.01 -18.95
CA HIS A 55 -9.04 -0.77 -18.73
C HIS A 55 -7.78 0.07 -18.97
N ASN A 56 -7.62 0.61 -20.17
CA ASN A 56 -6.41 1.33 -20.56
C ASN A 56 -6.17 2.59 -19.71
N SER A 57 -7.26 3.33 -19.40
CA SER A 57 -7.17 4.56 -18.61
C SER A 57 -6.76 4.27 -17.16
N VAL A 58 -7.25 3.18 -16.58
CA VAL A 58 -6.94 2.82 -15.19
C VAL A 58 -5.62 2.08 -15.08
N GLU A 59 -5.27 1.20 -16.02
CA GLU A 59 -4.03 0.44 -16.01
C GLU A 59 -2.81 1.36 -15.90
N ALA A 60 -2.77 2.44 -16.70
CA ALA A 60 -1.67 3.40 -16.67
C ALA A 60 -1.53 4.11 -15.30
N ILE A 61 -2.67 4.49 -14.68
CA ILE A 61 -2.69 5.12 -13.37
C ILE A 61 -2.25 4.12 -12.29
N ARG A 62 -2.77 2.90 -12.36
CA ARG A 62 -2.46 1.82 -11.42
C ARG A 62 -0.99 1.44 -11.46
N ASN A 63 -0.39 1.37 -12.65
CA ASN A 63 1.04 1.11 -12.79
C ASN A 63 1.89 2.19 -12.11
N LYS A 64 1.51 3.47 -12.24
CA LYS A 64 2.18 4.57 -11.54
C LYS A 64 2.02 4.46 -10.02
N MET A 65 0.80 4.19 -9.54
CA MET A 65 0.53 3.97 -8.11
C MET A 65 1.34 2.79 -7.57
N ARG A 66 1.41 1.68 -8.30
CA ARG A 66 2.19 0.50 -7.93
C ARG A 66 3.66 0.87 -7.72
N VAL A 67 4.26 1.61 -8.65
CA VAL A 67 5.65 2.06 -8.54
C VAL A 67 5.86 2.95 -7.31
N VAL A 68 4.97 3.90 -7.04
CA VAL A 68 5.09 4.77 -5.86
C VAL A 68 5.01 3.96 -4.56
N LEU A 69 4.02 3.08 -4.45
CA LEU A 69 3.79 2.28 -3.23
C LEU A 69 4.89 1.24 -2.99
N GLN A 70 5.47 0.66 -4.05
CA GLN A 70 6.58 -0.29 -3.94
C GLN A 70 7.90 0.37 -3.54
N ASN A 71 8.09 1.65 -3.88
CA ASN A 71 9.33 2.38 -3.58
C ASN A 71 9.21 3.29 -2.36
N THR A 72 8.11 3.23 -1.62
CA THR A 72 7.91 4.00 -0.38
C THR A 72 7.85 3.03 0.81
N THR A 73 8.77 3.19 1.75
CA THR A 73 8.88 2.35 2.96
C THR A 73 8.10 2.92 4.14
N ALA A 74 7.76 2.07 5.10
CA ALA A 74 7.12 2.50 6.34
C ALA A 74 8.03 3.44 7.14
N TYR A 75 9.35 3.22 7.06
CA TYR A 75 10.35 4.10 7.66
C TYR A 75 10.28 5.53 7.11
N GLU A 76 10.29 5.69 5.78
CA GLU A 76 10.30 7.02 5.13
C GLU A 76 9.09 7.85 5.54
N LEU A 77 7.89 7.26 5.59
CA LEU A 77 6.70 7.95 6.04
C LEU A 77 6.76 8.29 7.54
N ALA A 78 7.20 7.35 8.38
CA ALA A 78 7.28 7.57 9.82
C ALA A 78 8.25 8.73 10.16
N ILE A 79 9.40 8.78 9.48
CA ILE A 79 10.39 9.84 9.67
C ILE A 79 9.93 11.16 9.04
N GLY A 80 9.37 11.15 7.83
CA GLY A 80 8.86 12.38 7.18
C GLY A 80 7.79 13.09 8.02
N ILE A 81 6.89 12.33 8.65
CA ILE A 81 5.89 12.87 9.59
C ILE A 81 6.56 13.39 10.85
N LYS A 82 7.46 12.63 11.47
CA LYS A 82 8.19 13.03 12.68
C LYS A 82 8.96 14.33 12.46
N ASN A 83 9.57 14.48 11.30
CA ASN A 83 10.34 15.66 10.90
C ASN A 83 9.48 16.84 10.43
N LYS A 84 8.15 16.68 10.35
CA LYS A 84 7.19 17.69 9.86
C LYS A 84 7.39 18.08 8.39
N GLU A 85 7.99 17.20 7.59
CA GLU A 85 8.20 17.38 6.15
C GLU A 85 6.90 17.18 5.37
N THR A 86 5.97 16.39 5.92
CA THR A 86 4.69 16.02 5.31
C THR A 86 3.50 16.41 6.19
N LEU A 87 3.37 17.71 6.50
CA LEU A 87 2.25 18.23 7.27
C LEU A 87 1.01 18.45 6.38
N LEU A 88 -0.06 17.69 6.65
CA LEU A 88 -1.39 18.03 6.16
C LEU A 88 -1.92 19.20 7.01
N LYS A 89 -2.12 20.36 6.40
CA LYS A 89 -2.87 21.45 7.05
C LYS A 89 -4.33 21.02 7.15
N ARG A 90 -4.86 20.98 8.36
CA ARG A 90 -6.31 20.93 8.60
C ARG A 90 -6.92 22.30 8.43
#